data_AF-A0A4Q6FJ15-F1
#
_entry.id   AF-A0A4Q6FJ15-F1
#
_cell.length_a   1.000
_cell.length_b   1.000
_cell.length_c   1.000
_cell.angle_alpha   90.00
_cell.angle_beta   90.00
_cell.angle_gamma   90.00
#
_symmetry.space_group_name_H-M   'P 1'
#
loop_
_entity.id
_entity.type
_entity.pdbx_description
1 polymer ?
#
loop_
_entity_poly.entity_id
_entity_poly.type
_entity_poly.pdbx_seq_one_letter_code
_entity_poly.pdbx_strand_id
1 'polypeptide(L)'
;AGYPGRTSRYKLPVEIVAARDTILPRTVAEIKADLAVIDAATKSKPEWEVRYASVEKSLRNGMKKSEGLVDGFAVKDIAAIKEQQFVELKAWSLKQKNAAENAQVFAELDKLVAEDLALGSEQFAAGLAFNSDLLKSASTLYRLSVEKKKKDEDREPGYQERDLAFIKARLTRLEQAFVKDVDLQRYKASLRRYIALAAAQHPKGLDSLLPKEADLDKIYADTALDQTAHRLKSMDESQETLDASKDPFIKLAALLHPVRMELETRRKDIDGRLDRVIPRYMAAVIAWKKSQGKPVYPDANSTLRVTFGTVASFSPVDGIIKGPFTTVEGIAAKTTQKKPFESSKELLDAIRNKRYGAYKDKVLGTVPVNFLSSVDTTGGNSGSAVVNKKGDLVGLNFDSTYESVTKDWYFDDERTRAIHVDIRYMLWVMKEIDKADNVLSEMTIR
;
A
#
# COMPACT_ATOMS: atom_id res chain seq x y z
N ALA A 1 -2.93 6.76 19.59
CA ALA A 1 -3.99 7.22 18.66
C ALA A 1 -3.32 7.60 17.33
N GLY A 2 -4.00 7.41 16.20
CA GLY A 2 -3.38 7.62 14.88
C GLY A 2 -4.38 7.65 13.74
N TYR A 3 -3.88 7.68 12.50
CA TYR A 3 -4.67 7.76 11.28
C TYR A 3 -4.49 6.49 10.44
N PRO A 4 -5.04 5.34 10.88
CA PRO A 4 -4.94 4.09 10.12
C PRO A 4 -5.54 4.29 8.72
N GLY A 5 -4.78 3.89 7.70
CA GLY A 5 -5.09 4.13 6.30
C GLY A 5 -6.28 3.31 5.81
N ARG A 6 -6.12 1.99 5.76
CA ARG A 6 -7.16 1.08 5.27
C ARG A 6 -7.05 -0.30 5.92
N THR A 7 -8.19 -0.90 6.23
CA THR A 7 -8.34 -2.32 6.56
C THR A 7 -9.43 -2.94 5.68
N SER A 8 -9.61 -4.24 5.78
CA SER A 8 -10.51 -5.05 4.96
C SER A 8 -11.18 -6.13 5.81
N ARG A 9 -11.56 -5.76 7.05
CA ARG A 9 -12.08 -6.67 8.08
C ARG A 9 -13.43 -7.27 7.71
N TYR A 10 -14.21 -6.56 6.91
CA TYR A 10 -15.58 -6.95 6.55
C TYR A 10 -15.69 -7.47 5.12
N LYS A 11 -14.56 -7.70 4.44
CA LYS A 11 -14.52 -8.37 3.14
C LYS A 11 -15.14 -9.76 3.20
N LEU A 12 -15.85 -10.12 2.14
CA LEU A 12 -16.51 -11.41 1.99
C LEU A 12 -15.49 -12.54 1.82
N PRO A 13 -15.87 -13.79 2.13
CA PRO A 13 -14.99 -14.95 1.95
C PRO A 13 -14.43 -15.07 0.52
N VAL A 14 -15.27 -14.85 -0.50
CA VAL A 14 -14.84 -14.90 -1.91
C VAL A 14 -13.77 -13.85 -2.25
N GLU A 15 -13.82 -12.67 -1.62
CA GLU A 15 -12.82 -11.62 -1.82
C GLU A 15 -11.49 -12.01 -1.17
N ILE A 16 -11.54 -12.69 -0.02
CA ILE A 16 -10.35 -13.19 0.68
C ILE A 16 -9.70 -14.34 -0.10
N VAL A 17 -10.51 -15.24 -0.65
CA VAL A 17 -10.05 -16.31 -1.55
C VAL A 17 -9.38 -15.70 -2.79
N ALA A 18 -10.03 -14.74 -3.44
CA ALA A 18 -9.44 -14.04 -4.59
C ALA A 18 -8.13 -13.33 -4.22
N ALA A 19 -8.07 -12.69 -3.05
CA ALA A 19 -6.85 -12.06 -2.55
C ALA A 19 -5.70 -13.07 -2.38
N ARG A 20 -5.97 -14.19 -1.69
CA ARG A 20 -5.01 -15.25 -1.38
C ARG A 20 -4.52 -15.98 -2.63
N ASP A 21 -5.46 -16.41 -3.48
CA ASP A 21 -5.17 -17.39 -4.53
C ASP A 21 -4.80 -16.73 -5.86
N THR A 22 -5.21 -15.48 -6.08
CA THR A 22 -5.03 -14.81 -7.37
C THR A 22 -4.32 -13.47 -7.23
N ILE A 23 -4.87 -12.51 -6.48
CA ILE A 23 -4.44 -11.11 -6.54
C ILE A 23 -3.03 -10.93 -5.95
N LEU A 24 -2.79 -11.45 -4.74
CA LEU A 24 -1.49 -11.28 -4.08
C LEU A 24 -0.36 -12.07 -4.78
N PRO A 25 -0.53 -13.37 -5.13
CA PRO A 25 0.49 -14.09 -5.88
C PRO A 25 0.81 -13.45 -7.23
N ARG A 26 -0.22 -12.99 -7.96
CA ARG A 26 -0.04 -12.28 -9.23
C ARG A 26 0.72 -10.96 -9.05
N THR A 27 0.44 -10.21 -7.99
CA THR A 27 1.15 -8.97 -7.66
C THR A 27 2.63 -9.25 -7.38
N VAL A 28 2.94 -10.30 -6.61
CA VAL A 28 4.33 -10.70 -6.33
C VAL A 28 5.04 -11.10 -7.63
N ALA A 29 4.41 -11.92 -8.47
CA ALA A 29 4.97 -12.37 -9.73
C ALA A 29 5.26 -11.18 -10.69
N GLU A 30 4.33 -10.24 -10.81
CA GLU A 30 4.50 -9.06 -11.66
C GLU A 30 5.64 -8.16 -11.17
N ILE A 31 5.70 -7.88 -9.86
CA ILE A 31 6.78 -7.05 -9.31
C ILE A 31 8.15 -7.73 -9.50
N LYS A 32 8.24 -9.05 -9.30
CA LYS A 32 9.47 -9.80 -9.57
C LYS A 32 9.89 -9.70 -11.04
N ALA A 33 8.94 -9.81 -11.96
CA ALA A 33 9.20 -9.69 -13.38
C ALA A 33 9.69 -8.27 -13.77
N ASP A 34 9.07 -7.22 -13.22
CA ASP A 34 9.49 -5.83 -13.48
C ASP A 34 10.88 -5.53 -12.87
N LEU A 35 11.15 -5.99 -11.65
CA LEU A 35 12.47 -5.87 -11.03
C LEU A 35 13.56 -6.58 -11.84
N ALA A 36 13.29 -7.78 -12.37
CA ALA A 36 14.25 -8.49 -13.20
C ALA A 36 14.58 -7.71 -14.50
N VAL A 37 13.60 -7.00 -15.06
CA VAL A 37 13.81 -6.15 -16.25
C VAL A 37 14.64 -4.92 -15.89
N ILE A 38 14.34 -4.27 -14.76
CA ILE A 38 15.13 -3.13 -14.26
C ILE A 38 16.57 -3.59 -14.01
N ASP A 39 16.78 -4.63 -13.20
CA ASP A 39 18.10 -5.18 -12.85
C ASP A 39 18.91 -5.52 -14.11
N ALA A 40 18.27 -6.10 -15.14
CA ALA A 40 18.93 -6.41 -16.40
C ALA A 40 19.28 -5.15 -17.22
N ALA A 41 18.39 -4.15 -17.26
CA ALA A 41 18.59 -2.94 -18.04
C ALA A 41 19.64 -1.99 -17.41
N THR A 42 19.70 -1.95 -16.07
CA THR A 42 20.63 -1.13 -15.28
C THR A 42 21.99 -1.79 -15.04
N LYS A 43 22.11 -3.11 -15.29
CA LYS A 43 23.33 -3.88 -15.08
C LYS A 43 24.57 -3.18 -15.65
N SER A 44 25.56 -2.97 -14.79
CA SER A 44 26.85 -2.33 -15.13
C SER A 44 26.73 -0.86 -15.56
N LYS A 45 25.65 -0.17 -15.18
CA LYS A 45 25.40 1.26 -15.44
C LYS A 45 25.04 1.97 -14.13
N PRO A 46 26.04 2.36 -13.31
CA PRO A 46 25.81 2.90 -11.97
C PRO A 46 24.87 4.11 -11.94
N GLU A 47 24.91 4.95 -12.96
CA GLU A 47 24.05 6.12 -13.08
C GLU A 47 22.58 5.76 -13.33
N TRP A 48 22.28 4.61 -13.95
CA TRP A 48 20.92 4.11 -14.13
C TRP A 48 20.43 3.43 -12.86
N GLU A 49 21.29 2.67 -12.18
CA GLU A 49 21.02 2.07 -10.86
C GLU A 49 20.64 3.17 -9.85
N VAL A 50 21.38 4.29 -9.81
CA VAL A 50 21.08 5.43 -8.94
C VAL A 50 19.72 6.05 -9.28
N ARG A 51 19.39 6.24 -10.56
CA ARG A 51 18.08 6.79 -10.96
C ARG A 51 16.92 5.87 -10.59
N TYR A 52 17.08 4.55 -10.75
CA TYR A 52 16.01 3.58 -10.45
C TYR A 52 15.96 3.11 -9.00
N ALA A 53 16.95 3.43 -8.16
CA ALA A 53 17.02 2.97 -6.78
C ALA A 53 15.73 3.23 -5.96
N SER A 54 15.08 4.39 -6.16
CA SER A 54 13.81 4.72 -5.49
C SER A 54 12.63 3.88 -6.01
N VAL A 55 12.60 3.62 -7.32
CA VAL A 55 11.58 2.78 -7.98
C VAL A 55 11.73 1.34 -7.49
N GLU A 56 12.93 0.77 -7.54
CA GLU A 56 13.22 -0.57 -7.05
C GLU A 56 12.88 -0.72 -5.56
N LYS A 57 13.28 0.25 -4.72
CA LYS A 57 12.95 0.23 -3.29
C LYS A 57 11.44 0.18 -3.08
N SER A 58 10.68 0.96 -3.85
CA SER A 58 9.22 1.00 -3.76
C SER A 58 8.59 -0.33 -4.19
N LEU A 59 9.06 -0.90 -5.31
CA LEU A 59 8.66 -2.22 -5.79
C LEU A 59 8.96 -3.33 -4.78
N ARG A 60 10.20 -3.41 -4.27
CA ARG A 60 10.62 -4.41 -3.28
C ARG A 60 9.82 -4.29 -1.98
N ASN A 61 9.48 -3.08 -1.54
CA ASN A 61 8.61 -2.87 -0.38
C ASN A 61 7.19 -3.40 -0.63
N GLY A 62 6.61 -3.11 -1.79
CA GLY A 62 5.31 -3.65 -2.19
C GLY A 62 5.32 -5.18 -2.27
N MET A 63 6.35 -5.75 -2.90
CA MET A 63 6.54 -7.21 -3.00
C MET A 63 6.63 -7.85 -1.62
N LYS A 64 7.50 -7.35 -0.73
CA LYS A 64 7.66 -7.89 0.63
C LYS A 64 6.35 -7.86 1.42
N LYS A 65 5.54 -6.79 1.26
CA LYS A 65 4.21 -6.72 1.89
C LYS A 65 3.28 -7.80 1.34
N SER A 66 3.22 -7.97 0.03
CA SER A 66 2.36 -8.97 -0.61
C SER A 66 2.81 -10.41 -0.31
N GLU A 67 4.12 -10.69 -0.32
CA GLU A 67 4.68 -11.98 0.10
C GLU A 67 4.32 -12.29 1.54
N GLY A 68 4.53 -11.34 2.46
CA GLY A 68 4.12 -11.51 3.85
C GLY A 68 2.62 -11.84 3.99
N LEU A 69 1.74 -11.17 3.22
CA LEU A 69 0.31 -11.51 3.22
C LEU A 69 0.05 -12.94 2.71
N VAL A 70 0.71 -13.37 1.65
CA VAL A 70 0.61 -14.75 1.12
C VAL A 70 1.04 -15.76 2.21
N ASP A 71 2.20 -15.54 2.81
CA ASP A 71 2.73 -16.39 3.87
C ASP A 71 1.78 -16.43 5.09
N GLY A 72 1.24 -15.28 5.46
CA GLY A 72 0.29 -15.18 6.56
C GLY A 72 -1.04 -15.88 6.30
N PHE A 73 -1.55 -15.86 5.05
CA PHE A 73 -2.72 -16.66 4.67
C PHE A 73 -2.43 -18.17 4.68
N ALA A 74 -1.18 -18.60 4.52
CA ALA A 74 -0.79 -20.00 4.65
C ALA A 74 -0.72 -20.48 6.11
N VAL A 75 -0.45 -19.57 7.06
CA VAL A 75 -0.39 -19.89 8.50
C VAL A 75 -1.77 -20.11 9.11
N LYS A 76 -2.77 -19.34 8.68
CA LYS A 76 -4.14 -19.42 9.21
C LYS A 76 -5.14 -19.28 8.09
N ASP A 77 -6.07 -20.24 7.99
CA ASP A 77 -7.11 -20.22 6.97
C ASP A 77 -8.20 -19.18 7.29
N ILE A 78 -7.86 -17.92 7.04
CA ILE A 78 -8.74 -16.78 7.25
C ILE A 78 -9.99 -16.89 6.37
N ALA A 79 -9.88 -17.48 5.18
CA ALA A 79 -11.00 -17.70 4.29
C ALA A 79 -12.03 -18.65 4.93
N ALA A 80 -11.60 -19.80 5.46
CA ALA A 80 -12.48 -20.73 6.16
C ALA A 80 -13.12 -20.10 7.41
N ILE A 81 -12.36 -19.35 8.20
CA ILE A 81 -12.89 -18.62 9.38
C ILE A 81 -14.00 -17.65 8.96
N LYS A 82 -13.77 -16.90 7.87
CA LYS A 82 -14.70 -15.89 7.37
C LYS A 82 -15.92 -16.51 6.72
N GLU A 83 -15.75 -17.63 6.01
CA GLU A 83 -16.86 -18.42 5.45
C GLU A 83 -17.80 -18.87 6.55
N GLN A 84 -17.27 -19.49 7.61
CA GLN A 84 -18.09 -19.91 8.75
C GLN A 84 -18.84 -18.74 9.39
N GLN A 85 -18.16 -17.60 9.61
CA GLN A 85 -18.79 -16.39 10.14
C GLN A 85 -19.89 -15.86 9.22
N PHE A 86 -19.70 -15.94 7.90
CA PHE A 86 -20.66 -15.45 6.92
C PHE A 86 -21.88 -16.37 6.80
N VAL A 87 -21.69 -17.69 6.88
CA VAL A 87 -22.78 -18.68 6.96
C VAL A 87 -23.64 -18.44 8.21
N GLU A 88 -23.01 -18.25 9.37
CA GLU A 88 -23.71 -17.95 10.63
C GLU A 88 -24.47 -16.63 10.55
N LEU A 89 -23.86 -15.58 9.99
CA LEU A 89 -24.50 -14.30 9.74
C LEU A 89 -25.73 -14.46 8.85
N LYS A 90 -25.60 -15.11 7.68
CA LYS A 90 -26.71 -15.36 6.75
C LYS A 90 -27.84 -16.11 7.46
N ALA A 91 -27.53 -17.21 8.14
CA ALA A 91 -28.52 -18.01 8.86
C ALA A 91 -29.24 -17.24 9.98
N TRP A 92 -28.52 -16.38 10.70
CA TRP A 92 -29.12 -15.51 11.72
C TRP A 92 -29.98 -14.41 11.10
N SER A 93 -29.51 -13.75 10.05
CA SER A 93 -30.18 -12.64 9.36
C SER A 93 -31.50 -13.07 8.71
N LEU A 94 -31.59 -14.32 8.22
CA LEU A 94 -32.81 -14.87 7.62
C LEU A 94 -33.89 -15.26 8.65
N LYS A 95 -33.61 -15.18 9.95
CA LYS A 95 -34.60 -15.37 11.03
C LYS A 95 -35.13 -14.04 11.59
N GLN A 96 -34.63 -12.91 11.09
CA GLN A 96 -35.03 -11.59 11.57
C GLN A 96 -36.29 -11.10 10.86
N LYS A 97 -36.94 -10.07 11.43
CA LYS A 97 -38.15 -9.46 10.84
C LYS A 97 -37.94 -8.96 9.40
N ASN A 98 -36.73 -8.58 9.05
CA ASN A 98 -36.34 -8.11 7.72
C ASN A 98 -35.65 -9.20 6.86
N ALA A 99 -35.97 -10.48 7.07
CA ALA A 99 -35.33 -11.61 6.38
C ALA A 99 -35.32 -11.48 4.85
N ALA A 100 -36.45 -11.09 4.24
CA ALA A 100 -36.54 -10.92 2.78
C ALA A 100 -35.60 -9.82 2.26
N GLU A 101 -35.49 -8.72 3.00
CA GLU A 101 -34.56 -7.64 2.68
C GLU A 101 -33.11 -8.10 2.79
N ASN A 102 -32.77 -8.80 3.89
CA ASN A 102 -31.42 -9.33 4.08
C ASN A 102 -31.03 -10.31 2.97
N ALA A 103 -31.97 -11.19 2.54
CA ALA A 103 -31.74 -12.11 1.43
C ALA A 103 -31.40 -11.37 0.14
N GLN A 104 -32.14 -10.29 -0.18
CA GLN A 104 -31.87 -9.45 -1.34
C GLN A 104 -30.49 -8.78 -1.25
N VAL A 105 -30.15 -8.21 -0.09
CA VAL A 105 -28.84 -7.57 0.14
C VAL A 105 -27.69 -8.55 -0.10
N PHE A 106 -27.79 -9.78 0.40
CA PHE A 106 -26.76 -10.79 0.19
C PHE A 106 -26.62 -11.19 -1.29
N ALA A 107 -27.74 -11.41 -1.98
CA ALA A 107 -27.71 -11.76 -3.41
C ALA A 107 -27.14 -10.62 -4.28
N GLU A 108 -27.51 -9.38 -3.98
CA GLU A 108 -26.99 -8.19 -4.66
C GLU A 108 -25.49 -8.02 -4.39
N LEU A 109 -25.05 -8.19 -3.15
CA LEU A 109 -23.64 -8.09 -2.77
C LEU A 109 -22.79 -9.18 -3.44
N ASP A 110 -23.25 -10.45 -3.43
CA ASP A 110 -22.55 -11.57 -4.07
C ASP A 110 -22.35 -11.30 -5.58
N LYS A 111 -23.38 -10.75 -6.26
CA LYS A 111 -23.29 -10.34 -7.66
C LYS A 111 -22.30 -9.19 -7.88
N LEU A 112 -22.41 -8.11 -7.10
CA LEU A 112 -21.55 -6.93 -7.24
C LEU A 112 -20.09 -7.23 -6.97
N VAL A 113 -19.80 -8.10 -5.99
CA VAL A 113 -18.44 -8.54 -5.69
C VAL A 113 -17.85 -9.37 -6.84
N ALA A 114 -18.65 -10.22 -7.49
CA ALA A 114 -18.19 -10.94 -8.68
C ALA A 114 -17.86 -9.98 -9.85
N GLU A 115 -18.70 -8.96 -10.07
CA GLU A 115 -18.44 -7.91 -11.07
C GLU A 115 -17.18 -7.09 -10.73
N ASP A 116 -16.98 -6.74 -9.45
CA ASP A 116 -15.79 -6.02 -8.97
C ASP A 116 -14.50 -6.81 -9.21
N LEU A 117 -14.50 -8.11 -8.85
CA LEU A 117 -13.35 -8.99 -9.08
C LEU A 117 -13.03 -9.16 -10.56
N ALA A 118 -14.06 -9.30 -11.42
CA ALA A 118 -13.88 -9.38 -12.86
C ALA A 118 -13.27 -8.08 -13.43
N LEU A 119 -13.83 -6.92 -13.07
CA LEU A 119 -13.29 -5.63 -13.48
C LEU A 119 -11.86 -5.42 -12.93
N GLY A 120 -11.58 -5.85 -11.70
CA GLY A 120 -10.24 -5.80 -11.12
C GLY A 120 -9.21 -6.60 -11.94
N SER A 121 -9.61 -7.74 -12.51
CA SER A 121 -8.74 -8.50 -13.42
C SER A 121 -8.48 -7.77 -14.74
N GLU A 122 -9.50 -7.13 -15.33
CA GLU A 122 -9.34 -6.29 -16.53
C GLU A 122 -8.44 -5.08 -16.26
N GLN A 123 -8.62 -4.42 -15.11
CA GLN A 123 -7.81 -3.27 -14.69
C GLN A 123 -6.35 -3.67 -14.44
N PHE A 124 -6.10 -4.87 -13.91
CA PHE A 124 -4.75 -5.43 -13.81
C PHE A 124 -4.11 -5.57 -15.20
N ALA A 125 -4.83 -6.18 -16.16
CA ALA A 125 -4.35 -6.34 -17.53
C ALA A 125 -4.06 -4.98 -18.20
N ALA A 126 -4.98 -4.02 -18.06
CA ALA A 126 -4.78 -2.64 -18.52
C ALA A 126 -3.53 -2.01 -17.88
N GLY A 127 -3.27 -2.27 -16.59
CA GLY A 127 -2.07 -1.83 -15.89
C GLY A 127 -0.78 -2.31 -16.55
N LEU A 128 -0.73 -3.56 -17.00
CA LEU A 128 0.39 -4.10 -17.78
C LEU A 128 0.50 -3.42 -19.15
N ALA A 129 -0.62 -3.29 -19.84
CA ALA A 129 -0.69 -2.70 -21.18
C ALA A 129 -0.27 -1.22 -21.22
N PHE A 130 -0.36 -0.53 -20.08
CA PHE A 130 -0.03 0.90 -19.94
C PHE A 130 1.25 1.16 -19.13
N ASN A 131 2.08 0.14 -18.90
CA ASN A 131 3.26 0.26 -18.03
C ASN A 131 4.47 0.93 -18.73
N SER A 132 4.32 2.21 -19.07
CA SER A 132 5.40 3.13 -19.44
C SER A 132 5.22 4.46 -18.71
N ASP A 133 6.30 5.01 -18.17
CA ASP A 133 6.27 6.29 -17.48
C ASP A 133 5.98 7.46 -18.43
N LEU A 134 6.42 7.37 -19.69
CA LEU A 134 6.07 8.33 -20.75
C LEU A 134 4.60 8.20 -21.17
N LEU A 135 4.08 6.97 -21.33
CA LEU A 135 2.66 6.77 -21.63
C LEU A 135 1.76 7.27 -20.50
N LYS A 136 2.13 7.03 -19.23
CA LYS A 136 1.41 7.57 -18.06
C LYS A 136 1.42 9.10 -18.03
N SER A 137 2.53 9.71 -18.43
CA SER A 137 2.64 11.18 -18.56
C SER A 137 1.72 11.70 -19.67
N ALA A 138 1.80 11.14 -20.88
CA ALA A 138 0.93 11.48 -22.00
C ALA A 138 -0.56 11.30 -21.67
N SER A 139 -0.90 10.19 -21.03
CA SER A 139 -2.24 9.85 -20.55
C SER A 139 -2.79 10.86 -19.54
N THR A 140 -1.92 11.41 -18.69
CA THR A 140 -2.29 12.49 -17.75
C THR A 140 -2.55 13.79 -18.51
N LEU A 141 -1.64 14.16 -19.41
CA LEU A 141 -1.72 15.40 -20.19
C LEU A 141 -2.98 15.43 -21.07
N TYR A 142 -3.25 14.34 -21.78
CA TYR A 142 -4.44 14.20 -22.60
C TYR A 142 -5.74 14.22 -21.77
N ARG A 143 -5.77 13.52 -20.61
CA ARG A 143 -6.93 13.62 -19.72
C ARG A 143 -7.12 15.05 -19.20
N LEU A 144 -6.04 15.72 -18.83
CA LEU A 144 -6.09 17.11 -18.36
C LEU A 144 -6.66 18.05 -19.43
N SER A 145 -6.28 17.90 -20.71
CA SER A 145 -6.83 18.73 -21.78
C SER A 145 -8.33 18.50 -22.00
N VAL A 146 -8.82 17.27 -21.82
CA VAL A 146 -10.26 16.94 -21.87
C VAL A 146 -11.00 17.57 -20.69
N GLU A 147 -10.47 17.43 -19.47
CA GLU A 147 -11.10 18.00 -18.27
C GLU A 147 -11.10 19.53 -18.29
N LYS A 148 -10.07 20.18 -18.86
CA LYS A 148 -10.02 21.64 -19.02
C LYS A 148 -11.16 22.23 -19.86
N LYS A 149 -11.87 21.42 -20.67
CA LYS A 149 -13.08 21.85 -21.40
C LYS A 149 -14.31 22.02 -20.51
N LYS A 150 -14.28 21.45 -19.30
CA LYS A 150 -15.34 21.55 -18.30
C LYS A 150 -15.07 22.70 -17.34
N LYS A 151 -16.12 23.19 -16.67
CA LYS A 151 -15.97 24.05 -15.49
C LYS A 151 -15.21 23.29 -14.40
N ASP A 152 -14.44 23.98 -13.57
CA ASP A 152 -13.58 23.32 -12.58
C ASP A 152 -14.35 22.43 -11.59
N GLU A 153 -15.57 22.81 -11.22
CA GLU A 153 -16.47 22.02 -10.37
C GLU A 153 -16.97 20.72 -11.02
N ASP A 154 -16.98 20.66 -12.36
CA ASP A 154 -17.40 19.50 -13.15
C ASP A 154 -16.21 18.61 -13.59
N ARG A 155 -14.97 19.02 -13.27
CA ARG A 155 -13.77 18.25 -13.58
C ARG A 155 -13.62 17.06 -12.66
N GLU A 156 -13.03 16.00 -13.18
CA GLU A 156 -12.66 14.83 -12.39
C GLU A 156 -11.72 15.23 -11.23
N PRO A 157 -11.99 14.78 -9.98
CA PRO A 157 -11.04 14.95 -8.89
C PRO A 157 -9.64 14.43 -9.25
N GLY A 158 -8.61 15.22 -9.02
CA GLY A 158 -7.25 14.97 -9.51
C GLY A 158 -6.89 15.73 -10.79
N TYR A 159 -7.85 16.39 -11.43
CA TYR A 159 -7.68 17.28 -12.59
C TYR A 159 -8.32 18.66 -12.40
N GLN A 160 -8.69 19.01 -11.17
CA GLN A 160 -9.21 20.33 -10.82
C GLN A 160 -8.05 21.34 -10.66
N GLU A 161 -8.34 22.63 -10.59
CA GLU A 161 -7.33 23.69 -10.44
C GLU A 161 -6.42 23.45 -9.22
N ARG A 162 -7.00 23.00 -8.11
CA ARG A 162 -6.26 22.63 -6.89
C ARG A 162 -5.27 21.48 -7.09
N ASP A 163 -5.45 20.65 -8.11
CA ASP A 163 -4.65 19.45 -8.37
C ASP A 163 -3.49 19.72 -9.34
N LEU A 164 -3.49 20.85 -10.06
CA LEU A 164 -2.49 21.17 -11.09
C LEU A 164 -1.06 21.21 -10.54
N ALA A 165 -0.88 21.71 -9.32
CA ALA A 165 0.43 21.73 -8.65
C ALA A 165 0.99 20.31 -8.46
N PHE A 166 0.13 19.33 -8.13
CA PHE A 166 0.54 17.94 -7.98
C PHE A 166 0.86 17.27 -9.32
N ILE A 167 0.07 17.55 -10.37
CA ILE A 167 0.37 17.09 -11.73
C ILE A 167 1.73 17.63 -12.18
N LYS A 168 1.97 18.93 -12.05
CA LYS A 168 3.24 19.58 -12.39
C LYS A 168 4.40 18.93 -11.64
N ALA A 169 4.28 18.77 -10.33
CA ALA A 169 5.33 18.16 -9.52
C ALA A 169 5.61 16.71 -9.91
N ARG A 170 4.59 15.91 -10.28
CA ARG A 170 4.77 14.55 -10.79
C ARG A 170 5.52 14.52 -12.12
N LEU A 171 5.14 15.38 -13.07
CA LEU A 171 5.79 15.47 -14.39
C LEU A 171 7.25 15.95 -14.27
N THR A 172 7.55 16.85 -13.33
CA THR A 172 8.93 17.28 -13.03
C THR A 172 9.75 16.17 -12.40
N ARG A 173 9.25 15.52 -11.34
CA ARG A 173 10.00 14.50 -10.60
C ARG A 173 10.39 13.28 -11.43
N LEU A 174 9.67 12.99 -12.51
CA LEU A 174 10.00 11.87 -13.39
C LEU A 174 11.46 11.91 -13.86
N GLU A 175 12.02 13.10 -14.10
CA GLU A 175 13.41 13.26 -14.55
C GLU A 175 14.44 12.65 -13.58
N GLN A 176 14.15 12.61 -12.28
CA GLN A 176 15.03 12.05 -11.25
C GLN A 176 15.06 10.52 -11.26
N ALA A 177 14.02 9.88 -11.79
CA ALA A 177 13.81 8.43 -11.73
C ALA A 177 13.56 7.79 -13.11
N PHE A 178 13.93 8.49 -14.19
CA PHE A 178 13.68 8.06 -15.56
C PHE A 178 14.99 7.86 -16.33
N VAL A 179 15.05 6.74 -17.04
CA VAL A 179 16.04 6.45 -18.08
C VAL A 179 15.27 5.87 -19.25
N LYS A 180 15.38 6.49 -20.42
CA LYS A 180 14.63 6.14 -21.64
C LYS A 180 14.70 4.64 -21.94
N ASP A 181 15.91 4.09 -21.95
CA ASP A 181 16.14 2.69 -22.30
C ASP A 181 15.56 1.73 -21.25
N VAL A 182 15.58 2.09 -19.97
CA VAL A 182 14.99 1.26 -18.91
C VAL A 182 13.46 1.25 -19.04
N ASP A 183 12.82 2.40 -19.24
CA ASP A 183 11.36 2.48 -19.45
C ASP A 183 10.93 1.72 -20.72
N LEU A 184 11.70 1.81 -21.80
CA LEU A 184 11.48 1.04 -23.03
C LEU A 184 11.51 -0.48 -22.78
N GLN A 185 12.52 -0.98 -22.07
CA GLN A 185 12.59 -2.42 -21.75
C GLN A 185 11.45 -2.85 -20.83
N ARG A 186 11.10 -2.03 -19.83
CA ARG A 186 9.93 -2.28 -18.96
C ARG A 186 8.64 -2.34 -19.76
N TYR A 187 8.43 -1.42 -20.70
CA TYR A 187 7.22 -1.39 -21.49
C TYR A 187 7.12 -2.59 -22.45
N LYS A 188 8.22 -2.94 -23.15
CA LYS A 188 8.32 -4.16 -23.96
C LYS A 188 7.96 -5.41 -23.14
N ALA A 189 8.59 -5.58 -21.98
CA ALA A 189 8.37 -6.74 -21.13
C ALA A 189 6.93 -6.79 -20.57
N SER A 190 6.36 -5.64 -20.23
CA SER A 190 4.99 -5.53 -19.73
C SER A 190 3.94 -5.85 -20.81
N LEU A 191 4.16 -5.42 -22.06
CA LEU A 191 3.30 -5.80 -23.19
C LEU A 191 3.35 -7.31 -23.46
N ARG A 192 4.53 -7.94 -23.39
CA ARG A 192 4.63 -9.41 -23.51
C ARG A 192 3.84 -10.12 -22.41
N ARG A 193 3.91 -9.62 -21.17
CA ARG A 193 3.12 -10.17 -20.05
C ARG A 193 1.62 -9.94 -20.23
N TYR A 194 1.21 -8.78 -20.75
CA TYR A 194 -0.17 -8.53 -21.14
C TYR A 194 -0.66 -9.55 -22.18
N ILE A 195 0.06 -9.72 -23.29
CA ILE A 195 -0.29 -10.66 -24.37
C ILE A 195 -0.39 -12.11 -23.88
N ALA A 196 0.39 -12.47 -22.86
CA ALA A 196 0.39 -13.81 -22.27
C ALA A 196 -0.80 -14.07 -21.32
N LEU A 197 -1.59 -13.05 -20.97
CA LEU A 197 -2.81 -13.24 -20.18
C LEU A 197 -3.87 -13.98 -21.00
N ALA A 198 -4.84 -14.57 -20.30
CA ALA A 198 -6.00 -15.15 -20.99
C ALA A 198 -6.81 -14.03 -21.64
N ALA A 199 -7.27 -14.24 -22.88
CA ALA A 199 -8.02 -13.24 -23.65
C ALA A 199 -9.28 -12.71 -22.92
N ALA A 200 -9.90 -13.53 -22.06
CA ALA A 200 -11.03 -13.12 -21.22
C ALA A 200 -10.67 -12.04 -20.16
N GLN A 201 -9.39 -11.83 -19.88
CA GLN A 201 -8.90 -10.80 -18.97
C GLN A 201 -8.57 -9.49 -19.69
N HIS A 202 -8.51 -9.49 -21.02
CA HIS A 202 -8.17 -8.30 -21.79
C HIS A 202 -9.37 -7.34 -21.80
N PRO A 203 -9.16 -6.05 -21.48
CA PRO A 203 -10.20 -5.05 -21.65
C PRO A 203 -10.71 -5.04 -23.09
N LYS A 204 -12.02 -4.95 -23.25
CA LYS A 204 -12.67 -4.97 -24.57
C LYS A 204 -12.09 -3.89 -25.48
N GLY A 205 -11.67 -4.29 -26.68
CA GLY A 205 -11.15 -3.39 -27.70
C GLY A 205 -9.73 -2.86 -27.45
N LEU A 206 -9.05 -3.26 -26.37
CA LEU A 206 -7.70 -2.78 -26.08
C LEU A 206 -6.64 -3.35 -27.03
N ASP A 207 -6.71 -4.66 -27.34
CA ASP A 207 -5.66 -5.38 -28.08
C ASP A 207 -5.29 -4.72 -29.42
N SER A 208 -6.29 -4.26 -30.17
CA SER A 208 -6.09 -3.63 -31.47
C SER A 208 -5.48 -2.22 -31.41
N LEU A 209 -5.44 -1.60 -30.23
CA LEU A 209 -4.95 -0.24 -30.02
C LEU A 209 -3.52 -0.20 -29.47
N LEU A 210 -3.00 -1.33 -29.00
CA LEU A 210 -1.66 -1.39 -28.43
C LEU A 210 -0.58 -1.34 -29.51
N PRO A 211 0.54 -0.66 -29.25
CA PRO A 211 1.68 -0.68 -30.16
C PRO A 211 2.25 -2.09 -30.24
N LYS A 212 2.74 -2.48 -31.42
CA LYS A 212 3.54 -3.69 -31.53
C LYS A 212 4.88 -3.45 -30.86
N GLU A 213 5.42 -4.49 -30.25
CA GLU A 213 6.70 -4.40 -29.56
C GLU A 213 7.84 -3.91 -30.48
N ALA A 214 7.81 -4.30 -31.76
CA ALA A 214 8.78 -3.90 -32.78
C ALA A 214 8.73 -2.39 -33.12
N ASP A 215 7.61 -1.72 -32.83
CA ASP A 215 7.45 -0.28 -33.10
C ASP A 215 7.94 0.58 -31.92
N LEU A 216 8.18 -0.02 -30.74
CA LEU A 216 8.49 0.72 -29.52
C LEU A 216 9.82 1.48 -29.60
N ASP A 217 10.86 0.92 -30.23
CA ASP A 217 12.14 1.65 -30.36
C ASP A 217 11.96 2.98 -31.11
N LYS A 218 11.13 2.97 -32.17
CA LYS A 218 10.79 4.17 -32.92
C LYS A 218 9.92 5.13 -32.11
N ILE A 219 8.94 4.63 -31.37
CA ILE A 219 8.09 5.47 -30.48
C ILE A 219 8.94 6.24 -29.46
N TYR A 220 9.93 5.59 -28.85
CA TYR A 220 10.83 6.24 -27.89
C TYR A 220 11.87 7.16 -28.53
N ALA A 221 12.23 6.92 -29.79
CA ALA A 221 13.11 7.81 -30.57
C ALA A 221 12.38 9.10 -31.00
N ASP A 222 11.10 8.99 -31.39
CA ASP A 222 10.32 10.08 -31.98
C ASP A 222 9.56 10.94 -30.94
N THR A 223 9.56 10.56 -29.66
CA THR A 223 8.91 11.34 -28.60
C THR A 223 9.79 12.44 -28.03
N ALA A 224 9.15 13.55 -27.65
CA ALA A 224 9.76 14.63 -26.88
C ALA A 224 9.36 14.61 -25.40
N LEU A 225 8.51 13.66 -24.96
CA LEU A 225 8.06 13.58 -23.56
C LEU A 225 9.14 13.08 -22.59
N ASP A 226 10.29 12.64 -23.06
CA ASP A 226 11.47 12.42 -22.22
C ASP A 226 12.03 13.74 -21.66
N GLN A 227 11.78 14.87 -22.33
CA GLN A 227 12.15 16.21 -21.88
C GLN A 227 11.13 16.79 -20.91
N THR A 228 11.59 17.15 -19.71
CA THR A 228 10.74 17.77 -18.68
C THR A 228 10.06 19.05 -19.18
N ALA A 229 10.78 19.89 -19.91
CA ALA A 229 10.22 21.14 -20.46
C ALA A 229 9.04 20.87 -21.42
N HIS A 230 9.12 19.82 -22.24
CA HIS A 230 8.03 19.46 -23.14
C HIS A 230 6.81 18.93 -22.37
N ARG A 231 7.01 18.03 -21.40
CA ARG A 231 5.92 17.55 -20.52
C ARG A 231 5.19 18.71 -19.82
N LEU A 232 5.94 19.69 -19.32
CA LEU A 232 5.38 20.84 -18.62
C LEU A 232 4.65 21.79 -19.58
N LYS A 233 5.19 22.03 -20.78
CA LYS A 233 4.52 22.83 -21.80
C LYS A 233 3.18 22.22 -22.21
N SER A 234 3.13 20.89 -22.40
CA SER A 234 1.91 20.19 -22.81
C SER A 234 0.81 20.20 -21.75
N MET A 235 1.10 20.61 -20.50
CA MET A 235 0.03 20.79 -19.50
C MET A 235 -0.96 21.88 -19.93
N ASP A 236 -0.50 22.88 -20.68
CA ASP A 236 -1.29 24.05 -21.07
C ASP A 236 -1.85 23.95 -22.49
N GLU A 237 -1.55 22.87 -23.21
CA GLU A 237 -2.05 22.62 -24.56
C GLU A 237 -3.53 22.23 -24.54
N SER A 238 -4.29 22.69 -25.55
CA SER A 238 -5.69 22.31 -25.73
C SER A 238 -5.80 20.86 -26.23
N GLN A 239 -6.99 20.27 -26.10
CA GLN A 239 -7.19 18.92 -26.62
C GLN A 239 -6.94 18.86 -28.13
N GLU A 240 -7.39 19.88 -28.89
CA GLU A 240 -7.20 19.95 -30.34
C GLU A 240 -5.71 19.99 -30.72
N THR A 241 -4.89 20.66 -29.90
CA THR A 241 -3.44 20.69 -30.06
C THR A 241 -2.82 19.32 -29.82
N LEU A 242 -3.26 18.61 -28.77
CA LEU A 242 -2.79 17.26 -28.47
C LEU A 242 -3.29 16.22 -29.49
N ASP A 243 -4.52 16.35 -29.99
CA ASP A 243 -5.08 15.53 -31.07
C ASP A 243 -4.27 15.67 -32.37
N ALA A 244 -3.80 16.89 -32.67
CA ALA A 244 -2.93 17.17 -33.82
C ALA A 244 -1.44 16.86 -33.57
N SER A 245 -1.06 16.47 -32.35
CA SER A 245 0.33 16.22 -31.99
C SER A 245 0.92 15.09 -32.83
N LYS A 246 2.19 15.25 -33.20
CA LYS A 246 2.97 14.20 -33.86
C LYS A 246 3.72 13.31 -32.88
N ASP A 247 3.75 13.67 -31.59
CA ASP A 247 4.39 12.87 -30.55
C ASP A 247 3.68 11.50 -30.42
N PRO A 248 4.41 10.39 -30.54
CA PRO A 248 3.80 9.06 -30.59
C PRO A 248 3.13 8.66 -29.27
N PHE A 249 3.62 9.12 -28.12
CA PHE A 249 2.99 8.82 -26.84
C PHE A 249 1.73 9.65 -26.61
N ILE A 250 1.68 10.91 -27.07
CA ILE A 250 0.45 11.70 -27.06
C ILE A 250 -0.61 11.07 -27.96
N LYS A 251 -0.26 10.66 -29.18
CA LYS A 251 -1.17 9.93 -30.07
C LYS A 251 -1.68 8.64 -29.46
N LEU A 252 -0.80 7.86 -28.84
CA LEU A 252 -1.18 6.62 -28.17
C LEU A 252 -2.09 6.91 -26.96
N ALA A 253 -1.83 7.96 -26.19
CA ALA A 253 -2.70 8.37 -25.09
C ALA A 253 -4.10 8.78 -25.56
N ALA A 254 -4.20 9.52 -26.66
CA ALA A 254 -5.47 9.88 -27.28
C ALA A 254 -6.23 8.63 -27.76
N LEU A 255 -5.54 7.72 -28.44
CA LEU A 255 -6.10 6.47 -28.95
C LEU A 255 -6.64 5.56 -27.83
N LEU A 256 -5.91 5.48 -26.71
CA LEU A 256 -6.28 4.64 -25.56
C LEU A 256 -7.28 5.33 -24.62
N HIS A 257 -7.53 6.62 -24.79
CA HIS A 257 -8.38 7.38 -23.89
C HIS A 257 -9.80 6.80 -23.75
N PRO A 258 -10.51 6.42 -24.84
CA PRO A 258 -11.86 5.84 -24.71
C PRO A 258 -11.89 4.57 -23.86
N VAL A 259 -10.92 3.66 -24.02
CA VAL A 259 -10.84 2.42 -23.22
C VAL A 259 -10.59 2.75 -21.74
N ARG A 260 -9.73 3.72 -21.44
CA ARG A 260 -9.49 4.18 -20.06
C ARG A 260 -10.77 4.79 -19.46
N MET A 261 -11.53 5.56 -20.22
CA MET A 261 -12.80 6.13 -19.78
C MET A 261 -13.89 5.07 -19.56
N GLU A 262 -13.93 4.02 -20.39
CA GLU A 262 -14.85 2.90 -20.21
C GLU A 262 -14.56 2.14 -18.90
N LEU A 263 -13.28 1.81 -18.65
CA LEU A 263 -12.86 1.15 -17.40
C LEU A 263 -13.16 2.02 -16.17
N GLU A 264 -12.95 3.34 -16.26
CA GLU A 264 -13.27 4.29 -15.19
C GLU A 264 -14.79 4.38 -14.94
N THR A 265 -15.58 4.45 -16.01
CA THR A 265 -17.05 4.51 -15.91
C THR A 265 -17.61 3.26 -15.26
N ARG A 266 -17.15 2.07 -15.68
CA ARG A 266 -17.55 0.79 -15.08
C ARG A 266 -17.14 0.70 -13.61
N ARG A 267 -15.95 1.20 -13.26
CA ARG A 267 -15.49 1.27 -11.87
C ARG A 267 -16.42 2.16 -11.03
N LYS A 268 -16.73 3.36 -11.50
CA LYS A 268 -17.65 4.29 -10.82
C LYS A 268 -19.06 3.73 -10.66
N ASP A 269 -19.56 3.02 -11.65
CA ASP A 269 -20.87 2.35 -11.57
C ASP A 269 -20.88 1.25 -10.50
N ILE A 270 -19.87 0.37 -10.50
CA ILE A 270 -19.74 -0.69 -9.48
C ILE A 270 -19.58 -0.07 -8.09
N ASP A 271 -18.70 0.91 -7.92
CA ASP A 271 -18.46 1.58 -6.64
C ASP A 271 -19.75 2.26 -6.14
N GLY A 272 -20.49 2.97 -7.00
CA GLY A 272 -21.76 3.60 -6.64
C GLY A 272 -22.88 2.61 -6.29
N ARG A 273 -22.88 1.41 -6.88
CA ARG A 273 -23.79 0.32 -6.47
C ARG A 273 -23.36 -0.30 -5.14
N LEU A 274 -22.07 -0.53 -4.94
CA LEU A 274 -21.51 -1.02 -3.67
C LEU A 274 -21.78 -0.05 -2.52
N ASP A 275 -21.67 1.27 -2.74
CA ASP A 275 -21.96 2.30 -1.74
C ASP A 275 -23.41 2.27 -1.23
N ARG A 276 -24.34 1.68 -2.00
CA ARG A 276 -25.74 1.47 -1.58
C ARG A 276 -25.93 0.17 -0.80
N VAL A 277 -25.23 -0.90 -1.19
CA VAL A 277 -25.44 -2.25 -0.65
C VAL A 277 -24.59 -2.52 0.59
N ILE A 278 -23.34 -2.06 0.62
CA ILE A 278 -22.41 -2.27 1.74
C ILE A 278 -22.97 -1.74 3.06
N PRO A 279 -23.57 -0.53 3.15
CA PRO A 279 -24.14 -0.06 4.42
C PRO A 279 -25.26 -0.96 4.95
N ARG A 280 -26.09 -1.53 4.06
CA ARG A 280 -27.17 -2.46 4.43
C ARG A 280 -26.63 -3.81 4.89
N TYR A 281 -25.60 -4.32 4.19
CA TYR A 281 -24.86 -5.49 4.65
C TYR A 281 -24.23 -5.25 6.02
N MET A 282 -23.58 -4.11 6.23
CA MET A 282 -22.98 -3.74 7.51
C MET A 282 -24.02 -3.56 8.62
N ALA A 283 -25.23 -3.10 8.32
CA ALA A 283 -26.32 -3.08 9.30
C ALA A 283 -26.65 -4.50 9.80
N ALA A 284 -26.70 -5.50 8.91
CA ALA A 284 -26.87 -6.90 9.28
C ALA A 284 -25.70 -7.42 10.12
N VAL A 285 -24.45 -7.13 9.74
CA VAL A 285 -23.24 -7.48 10.51
C VAL A 285 -23.30 -6.86 11.92
N ILE A 286 -23.64 -5.58 12.04
CA ILE A 286 -23.75 -4.86 13.31
C ILE A 286 -24.83 -5.49 14.19
N ALA A 287 -26.01 -5.77 13.65
CA ALA A 287 -27.11 -6.37 14.40
C ALA A 287 -26.73 -7.78 14.89
N TRP A 288 -26.10 -8.58 14.03
CA TRP A 288 -25.62 -9.92 14.39
C TRP A 288 -24.56 -9.86 15.50
N LYS A 289 -23.53 -9.02 15.37
CA LYS A 289 -22.49 -8.86 16.40
C LYS A 289 -23.05 -8.32 17.72
N LYS A 290 -23.99 -7.38 17.69
CA LYS A 290 -24.71 -6.90 18.88
C LYS A 290 -25.47 -8.03 19.58
N SER A 291 -26.13 -8.91 18.82
CA SER A 291 -26.83 -10.07 19.42
C SER A 291 -25.88 -11.05 20.13
N GLN A 292 -24.59 -11.03 19.79
CA GLN A 292 -23.53 -11.81 20.43
C GLN A 292 -22.80 -11.04 21.55
N GLY A 293 -23.21 -9.81 21.87
CA GLY A 293 -22.48 -8.94 22.81
C GLY A 293 -21.08 -8.52 22.32
N LYS A 294 -20.80 -8.59 21.02
CA LYS A 294 -19.50 -8.26 20.43
C LYS A 294 -19.47 -6.83 19.87
N PRO A 295 -18.34 -6.10 20.03
CA PRO A 295 -18.19 -4.78 19.44
C PRO A 295 -18.05 -4.86 17.92
N VAL A 296 -18.36 -3.75 17.24
CA VAL A 296 -18.08 -3.53 15.82
C VAL A 296 -17.44 -2.17 15.67
N TYR A 297 -16.30 -2.13 14.99
CA TYR A 297 -15.59 -0.89 14.67
C TYR A 297 -15.48 -0.75 13.15
N PRO A 298 -15.59 0.47 12.58
CA PRO A 298 -15.48 0.65 11.14
C PRO A 298 -14.07 0.29 10.66
N ASP A 299 -13.97 -0.25 9.44
CA ASP A 299 -12.69 -0.39 8.76
C ASP A 299 -11.95 0.97 8.74
N ALA A 300 -10.62 0.92 8.77
CA ALA A 300 -9.79 2.11 8.69
C ALA A 300 -10.01 2.85 7.36
N ASN A 301 -10.00 4.18 7.42
CA ASN A 301 -10.25 5.05 6.27
C ASN A 301 -9.50 6.39 6.37
N SER A 302 -8.27 6.36 6.92
CA SER A 302 -7.40 7.54 7.12
C SER A 302 -7.97 8.62 8.05
N THR A 303 -8.92 8.25 8.92
CA THR A 303 -9.45 9.11 9.99
C THR A 303 -8.82 8.77 11.33
N LEU A 304 -8.92 9.69 12.30
CA LEU A 304 -8.40 9.48 13.65
C LEU A 304 -9.09 8.28 14.32
N ARG A 305 -8.30 7.32 14.82
CA ARG A 305 -8.75 6.18 15.62
C ARG A 305 -7.94 6.03 16.90
N VAL A 306 -8.55 5.37 17.88
CA VAL A 306 -7.91 4.97 19.13
C VAL A 306 -7.98 3.45 19.24
N THR A 307 -6.85 2.84 19.56
CA THR A 307 -6.73 1.44 19.96
C THR A 307 -6.05 1.41 21.33
N PHE A 308 -6.38 0.42 22.14
CA PHE A 308 -5.81 0.23 23.46
C PHE A 308 -5.54 -1.26 23.69
N GLY A 309 -4.63 -1.54 24.61
CA GLY A 309 -4.13 -2.88 24.87
C GLY A 309 -3.02 -2.84 25.90
N THR A 310 -2.30 -3.95 26.02
CA THR A 310 -1.22 -4.09 26.98
C THR A 310 0.09 -4.41 26.27
N VAL A 311 1.21 -4.08 26.93
CA VAL A 311 2.53 -4.61 26.55
C VAL A 311 2.46 -6.13 26.65
N ALA A 312 2.72 -6.84 25.55
CA ALA A 312 2.39 -8.25 25.43
C ALA A 312 3.39 -9.02 24.57
N SER A 313 3.81 -10.18 25.06
CA SER A 313 4.56 -11.19 24.27
C SER A 313 3.63 -11.95 23.33
N PHE A 314 4.20 -12.77 22.45
CA PHE A 314 3.45 -13.75 21.66
C PHE A 314 4.30 -14.98 21.32
N SER A 315 3.65 -16.06 20.92
CA SER A 315 4.30 -17.30 20.48
C SER A 315 4.11 -17.45 18.97
N PRO A 316 5.17 -17.30 18.14
CA PRO A 316 5.03 -17.52 16.69
C PRO A 316 4.81 -18.99 16.33
N VAL A 317 5.39 -19.90 17.10
CA VAL A 317 5.28 -21.36 16.99
C VAL A 317 5.38 -21.96 18.39
N ASP A 318 5.15 -23.27 18.51
CA ASP A 318 5.29 -24.01 19.76
C ASP A 318 6.73 -23.92 20.32
N GLY A 319 6.85 -23.85 21.66
CA GLY A 319 8.13 -23.78 22.37
C GLY A 319 8.92 -22.47 22.26
N ILE A 320 8.48 -21.48 21.48
CA ILE A 320 9.19 -20.20 21.27
C ILE A 320 8.32 -19.03 21.73
N ILE A 321 8.79 -18.25 22.70
CA ILE A 321 8.13 -17.00 23.12
C ILE A 321 8.95 -15.80 22.66
N LYS A 322 8.34 -14.89 21.91
CA LYS A 322 8.88 -13.55 21.65
C LYS A 322 8.43 -12.63 22.78
N GLY A 323 9.37 -12.30 23.67
CA GLY A 323 9.15 -11.40 24.80
C GLY A 323 8.78 -9.98 24.37
N PRO A 324 8.23 -9.17 25.29
CA PRO A 324 7.65 -7.88 24.94
C PRO A 324 8.67 -6.75 24.75
N PHE A 325 9.94 -6.92 25.13
CA PHE A 325 10.98 -5.89 25.01
C PHE A 325 12.23 -6.42 24.32
N THR A 326 12.90 -5.54 23.57
CA THR A 326 14.30 -5.71 23.17
C THR A 326 15.18 -4.72 23.92
N THR A 327 16.48 -4.97 23.95
CA THR A 327 17.45 -4.15 24.70
C THR A 327 18.59 -3.66 23.81
N VAL A 328 19.35 -2.67 24.29
CA VAL A 328 20.50 -2.14 23.55
C VAL A 328 21.60 -3.19 23.35
N GLU A 329 21.75 -4.16 24.25
CA GLU A 329 22.64 -5.32 24.03
C GLU A 329 22.23 -6.14 22.80
N GLY A 330 20.93 -6.20 22.50
CA GLY A 330 20.41 -6.85 21.30
C GLY A 330 20.84 -6.15 20.00
N ILE A 331 21.16 -4.84 20.05
CA ILE A 331 21.74 -4.11 18.90
C ILE A 331 23.18 -4.55 18.71
N ALA A 332 23.99 -4.55 19.77
CA ALA A 332 25.38 -4.99 19.72
C ALA A 332 25.50 -6.45 19.23
N ALA A 333 24.63 -7.35 19.73
CA ALA A 333 24.60 -8.74 19.32
C ALA A 333 24.26 -8.95 17.83
N LYS A 334 23.52 -8.03 17.21
CA LYS A 334 23.16 -8.09 15.79
C LYS A 334 24.14 -7.37 14.87
N THR A 335 25.06 -6.59 15.43
CA THR A 335 25.99 -5.79 14.62
C THR A 335 26.95 -6.69 13.88
N THR A 336 26.98 -6.58 12.55
CA THR A 336 27.91 -7.32 11.68
C THR A 336 28.84 -6.41 10.88
N GLN A 337 28.64 -5.08 10.98
CA GLN A 337 29.28 -4.07 10.12
C GLN A 337 29.12 -4.35 8.63
N LYS A 338 27.99 -4.97 8.27
CA LYS A 338 27.51 -5.14 6.91
C LYS A 338 26.08 -4.66 6.85
N LYS A 339 25.75 -3.90 5.81
CA LYS A 339 24.39 -3.40 5.58
C LYS A 339 23.37 -4.55 5.65
N PRO A 340 22.25 -4.41 6.39
CA PRO A 340 21.79 -3.23 7.13
C PRO A 340 22.21 -3.17 8.62
N PHE A 341 23.08 -4.07 9.08
CA PHE A 341 23.47 -4.20 10.50
C PHE A 341 24.82 -3.54 10.81
N GLU A 342 24.96 -2.30 10.35
CA GLU A 342 26.08 -1.41 10.67
C GLU A 342 25.67 -0.52 11.84
N SER A 343 26.53 -0.43 12.86
CA SER A 343 26.29 0.39 14.04
C SER A 343 27.49 1.31 14.29
N SER A 344 27.21 2.56 14.67
CA SER A 344 28.27 3.54 14.94
C SER A 344 29.13 3.11 16.12
N LYS A 345 30.38 3.57 16.13
CA LYS A 345 31.32 3.27 17.21
C LYS A 345 30.79 3.83 18.54
N GLU A 346 30.22 5.03 18.50
CA GLU A 346 29.67 5.75 19.64
C GLU A 346 28.54 4.96 20.31
N LEU A 347 27.66 4.35 19.50
CA LEU A 347 26.58 3.49 19.98
C LEU A 347 27.13 2.24 20.67
N LEU A 348 28.05 1.53 20.02
CA LEU A 348 28.65 0.32 20.56
C LEU A 348 29.45 0.58 21.84
N ASP A 349 30.17 1.70 21.91
CA ASP A 349 30.93 2.10 23.09
C ASP A 349 30.00 2.52 24.25
N ALA A 350 28.85 3.16 23.97
CA ALA A 350 27.84 3.47 25.00
C ALA A 350 27.26 2.19 25.61
N ILE A 351 26.98 1.18 24.78
CA ILE A 351 26.47 -0.13 25.21
C ILE A 351 27.53 -0.88 26.01
N ARG A 352 28.75 -1.00 25.49
CA ARG A 352 29.86 -1.74 26.13
C ARG A 352 30.18 -1.18 27.52
N ASN A 353 30.16 0.15 27.65
CA ASN A 353 30.44 0.84 28.91
C ASN A 353 29.19 1.01 29.80
N LYS A 354 28.05 0.41 29.41
CA LYS A 354 26.78 0.45 30.16
C LYS A 354 26.34 1.86 30.56
N ARG A 355 26.53 2.84 29.66
CA ARG A 355 26.15 4.26 29.88
C ARG A 355 24.64 4.45 29.79
N TYR A 356 23.87 3.74 30.61
CA TYR A 356 22.40 3.73 30.52
C TYR A 356 21.75 4.97 31.12
N GLY A 357 22.40 5.63 32.08
CA GLY A 357 21.88 6.80 32.77
C GLY A 357 20.51 6.56 33.42
N ALA A 358 19.66 7.59 33.39
CA ALA A 358 18.29 7.54 33.93
C ALA A 358 17.33 6.66 33.10
N TYR A 359 17.76 6.19 31.93
CA TYR A 359 16.93 5.45 30.98
C TYR A 359 16.94 3.93 31.20
N LYS A 360 17.74 3.46 32.16
CA LYS A 360 17.81 2.06 32.58
C LYS A 360 16.47 1.60 33.16
N ASP A 361 15.87 0.59 32.54
CA ASP A 361 14.75 -0.13 33.13
C ASP A 361 15.24 -1.02 34.28
N LYS A 362 14.54 -0.98 35.42
CA LYS A 362 14.93 -1.72 36.63
C LYS A 362 14.78 -3.23 36.47
N VAL A 363 13.79 -3.69 35.71
CA VAL A 363 13.50 -5.12 35.51
C VAL A 363 14.42 -5.70 34.45
N LEU A 364 14.61 -4.98 33.33
CA LEU A 364 15.50 -5.42 32.26
C LEU A 364 16.98 -5.25 32.61
N GLY A 365 17.31 -4.36 33.55
CA GLY A 365 18.68 -4.07 33.94
C GLY A 365 19.49 -3.31 32.87
N THR A 366 18.83 -2.74 31.87
CA THR A 366 19.42 -2.07 30.71
C THR A 366 18.41 -1.08 30.09
N VAL A 367 18.78 -0.39 29.00
CA VAL A 367 17.88 0.47 28.24
C VAL A 367 17.03 -0.38 27.29
N PRO A 368 15.68 -0.35 27.40
CA PRO A 368 14.81 -0.97 26.42
C PRO A 368 14.88 -0.21 25.10
N VAL A 369 14.79 -0.92 23.98
CA VAL A 369 14.85 -0.35 22.62
C VAL A 369 13.47 -0.28 22.01
N ASN A 370 12.88 -1.44 21.73
CA ASN A 370 11.55 -1.58 21.17
C ASN A 370 10.70 -2.42 22.10
N PHE A 371 9.38 -2.26 22.01
CA PHE A 371 8.44 -3.10 22.72
C PHE A 371 7.23 -3.51 21.87
N LEU A 372 6.62 -4.63 22.26
CA LEU A 372 5.43 -5.21 21.65
C LEU A 372 4.19 -4.91 22.50
N SER A 373 3.07 -4.68 21.83
CA SER A 373 1.77 -4.60 22.50
C SER A 373 0.63 -5.20 21.68
N SER A 374 -0.48 -5.51 22.34
CA SER A 374 -1.68 -6.10 21.74
C SER A 374 -2.58 -5.10 21.01
N VAL A 375 -2.09 -3.89 20.74
CA VAL A 375 -2.89 -2.85 20.09
C VAL A 375 -3.05 -3.11 18.59
N ASP A 376 -4.19 -2.71 18.04
CA ASP A 376 -4.53 -2.90 16.63
C ASP A 376 -4.13 -1.68 15.79
N THR A 377 -3.01 -1.81 15.07
CA THR A 377 -2.49 -0.79 14.17
C THR A 377 -2.46 -1.29 12.74
N THR A 378 -2.33 -0.40 11.77
CA THR A 378 -2.04 -0.72 10.36
C THR A 378 -1.23 0.43 9.73
N GLY A 379 -0.91 0.35 8.44
CA GLY A 379 -0.29 1.44 7.69
C GLY A 379 -1.03 2.77 7.91
N GLY A 380 -0.28 3.86 8.11
CA GLY A 380 -0.82 5.15 8.57
C GLY A 380 -0.70 5.39 10.08
N ASN A 381 -0.43 4.35 10.89
CA ASN A 381 -0.09 4.52 12.31
C ASN A 381 1.41 4.74 12.58
N SER A 382 2.27 4.69 11.58
CA SER A 382 3.71 4.99 11.78
C SER A 382 3.87 6.41 12.33
N GLY A 383 4.60 6.54 13.45
CA GLY A 383 4.75 7.79 14.20
C GLY A 383 3.65 8.07 15.23
N SER A 384 2.65 7.19 15.38
CA SER A 384 1.57 7.41 16.36
C SER A 384 2.06 7.35 17.79
N ALA A 385 1.67 8.33 18.60
CA ALA A 385 1.96 8.37 20.02
C ALA A 385 1.32 7.20 20.78
N VAL A 386 2.15 6.50 21.56
CA VAL A 386 1.74 5.48 22.52
C VAL A 386 1.77 6.12 23.90
N VAL A 387 0.63 6.13 24.59
CA VAL A 387 0.51 6.74 25.92
C VAL A 387 0.16 5.71 26.97
N ASN A 388 0.65 5.92 28.19
CA ASN A 388 0.28 5.09 29.34
C ASN A 388 -1.10 5.50 29.90
N LYS A 389 -1.55 4.84 30.97
CA LYS A 389 -2.83 5.13 31.64
C LYS A 389 -2.96 6.55 32.23
N LYS A 390 -1.86 7.28 32.37
CA LYS A 390 -1.80 8.68 32.84
C LYS A 390 -1.75 9.69 31.69
N GLY A 391 -1.65 9.23 30.45
CA GLY A 391 -1.48 10.08 29.27
C GLY A 391 -0.04 10.46 28.95
N ASP A 392 0.96 9.93 29.67
CA ASP A 392 2.37 10.21 29.35
C ASP A 392 2.81 9.39 28.13
N LEU A 393 3.61 9.99 27.25
CA LEU A 393 4.20 9.34 26.09
C LEU A 393 5.21 8.27 26.55
N VAL A 394 5.00 7.02 26.11
CA VAL A 394 5.89 5.88 26.42
C VAL A 394 6.56 5.28 25.19
N GLY A 395 6.14 5.69 24.00
CA GLY A 395 6.78 5.26 22.76
C GLY A 395 6.07 5.75 21.51
N LEU A 396 6.63 5.39 20.36
CA LEU A 396 6.05 5.67 19.05
C LEU A 396 5.86 4.36 18.28
N ASN A 397 4.65 4.14 17.76
CA ASN A 397 4.39 3.00 16.87
C ASN A 397 5.14 3.20 15.55
N PHE A 398 5.87 2.19 15.08
CA PHE A 398 6.54 2.29 13.78
C PHE A 398 6.30 1.09 12.86
N ASP A 399 6.03 -0.09 13.41
CA ASP A 399 5.84 -1.31 12.61
C ASP A 399 4.96 -2.34 13.34
N SER A 400 4.89 -3.56 12.82
CA SER A 400 4.22 -4.70 13.45
C SER A 400 4.98 -5.97 13.17
N THR A 401 4.72 -7.01 13.97
CA THR A 401 5.39 -8.29 13.76
C THR A 401 5.01 -8.89 12.42
N TYR A 402 5.90 -9.70 11.86
CA TYR A 402 5.64 -10.39 10.59
C TYR A 402 4.39 -11.28 10.68
N GLU A 403 4.16 -11.91 11.84
CA GLU A 403 2.97 -12.72 12.13
C GLU A 403 1.68 -11.89 12.18
N SER A 404 1.78 -10.57 12.23
CA SER A 404 0.64 -9.63 12.21
C SER A 404 0.25 -9.17 10.81
N VAL A 405 0.94 -9.62 9.75
CA VAL A 405 0.77 -9.06 8.40
C VAL A 405 -0.66 -9.20 7.86
N THR A 406 -1.40 -10.23 8.26
CA THR A 406 -2.80 -10.46 7.86
C THR A 406 -3.81 -9.70 8.71
N LYS A 407 -3.37 -8.91 9.68
CA LYS A 407 -4.27 -8.12 10.54
C LYS A 407 -5.14 -7.16 9.77
N ASP A 408 -4.85 -6.75 8.54
CA ASP A 408 -5.81 -5.90 7.82
C ASP A 408 -7.10 -6.69 7.45
N TRP A 409 -7.04 -8.02 7.44
CA TRP A 409 -8.13 -8.93 7.07
C TRP A 409 -8.76 -9.62 8.28
N TYR A 410 -7.95 -10.05 9.25
CA TYR A 410 -8.40 -10.78 10.44
C TYR A 410 -7.45 -10.58 11.63
N PHE A 411 -7.97 -10.23 12.81
CA PHE A 411 -7.16 -9.82 13.96
C PHE A 411 -6.99 -11.06 14.80
N ASP A 412 -5.78 -11.58 14.82
CA ASP A 412 -5.43 -12.70 15.67
C ASP A 412 -5.00 -12.15 17.03
N ASP A 413 -5.84 -12.24 18.06
CA ASP A 413 -5.54 -11.76 19.41
C ASP A 413 -4.27 -12.43 20.00
N GLU A 414 -4.02 -13.69 19.64
CA GLU A 414 -2.90 -14.47 20.17
C GLU A 414 -1.57 -14.06 19.55
N ARG A 415 -1.58 -13.66 18.27
CA ARG A 415 -0.36 -13.43 17.46
C ARG A 415 -0.11 -11.98 17.08
N THR A 416 -1.14 -11.17 16.90
CA THR A 416 -1.01 -9.79 16.39
C THR A 416 -0.33 -8.90 17.42
N ARG A 417 0.82 -8.33 17.08
CA ARG A 417 1.55 -7.37 17.92
C ARG A 417 2.03 -6.18 17.10
N ALA A 418 1.75 -4.98 17.61
CA ALA A 418 2.37 -3.75 17.13
C ALA A 418 3.77 -3.59 17.73
N ILE A 419 4.69 -2.99 16.97
CA ILE A 419 6.06 -2.71 17.38
C ILE A 419 6.21 -1.20 17.57
N HIS A 420 6.69 -0.83 18.76
CA HIS A 420 6.92 0.54 19.17
C HIS A 420 8.38 0.74 19.52
N VAL A 421 8.92 1.92 19.26
CA VAL A 421 10.18 2.35 19.88
C VAL A 421 9.87 2.90 21.26
N ASP A 422 10.62 2.47 22.27
CA ASP A 422 10.47 2.93 23.65
C ASP A 422 11.01 4.36 23.78
N ILE A 423 10.26 5.23 24.46
CA ILE A 423 10.68 6.64 24.64
C ILE A 423 12.03 6.74 25.36
N ARG A 424 12.34 5.80 26.26
CA ARG A 424 13.64 5.77 26.96
C ARG A 424 14.79 5.53 26.01
N TYR A 425 14.61 4.73 24.96
CA TYR A 425 15.63 4.56 23.92
C TYR A 425 15.86 5.85 23.15
N MET A 426 14.77 6.53 22.75
CA MET A 426 14.87 7.80 22.03
C MET A 426 15.65 8.83 22.84
N LEU A 427 15.27 9.01 24.11
CA LEU A 427 15.94 9.94 25.02
C LEU A 427 17.40 9.53 25.29
N TRP A 428 17.67 8.22 25.42
CA TRP A 428 19.03 7.70 25.58
C TRP A 428 19.90 7.96 24.35
N VAL A 429 19.38 7.75 23.13
CA VAL A 429 20.10 8.07 21.88
C VAL A 429 20.38 9.57 21.80
N MET A 430 19.38 10.42 22.06
CA MET A 430 19.52 11.88 22.06
C MET A 430 20.61 12.34 23.04
N LYS A 431 20.72 11.69 24.21
CA LYS A 431 21.69 12.06 25.25
C LYS A 431 23.09 11.47 25.01
N GLU A 432 23.16 10.16 24.79
CA GLU A 432 24.42 9.43 24.78
C GLU A 432 25.11 9.46 23.42
N ILE A 433 24.34 9.58 22.34
CA ILE A 433 24.84 9.46 20.96
C ILE A 433 24.82 10.82 20.26
N ASP A 434 23.63 11.41 20.10
CA ASP A 434 23.45 12.59 19.23
C ASP A 434 23.79 13.92 19.92
N LYS A 435 23.87 13.93 21.26
CA LYS A 435 24.12 15.14 22.07
C LYS A 435 23.09 16.25 21.83
N ALA A 436 21.83 15.87 21.66
CA ALA A 436 20.70 16.78 21.42
C ALA A 436 20.19 17.41 22.73
N ASP A 437 21.08 18.02 23.52
CA ASP A 437 20.77 18.59 24.84
C ASP A 437 19.76 19.75 24.75
N ASN A 438 19.76 20.51 23.65
CA ASN A 438 18.77 21.56 23.38
C ASN A 438 17.35 20.99 23.30
N VAL A 439 17.13 19.92 22.54
CA VAL A 439 15.80 19.29 22.38
C VAL A 439 15.37 18.62 23.69
N LEU A 440 16.30 17.98 24.40
CA LEU A 440 16.02 17.40 25.72
C LEU A 440 15.55 18.45 26.72
N SER A 441 16.10 19.67 26.65
CA SER A 441 15.74 20.77 27.56
C SER A 441 14.37 21.40 27.26
N GLU A 442 13.87 21.25 26.03
CA GLU A 442 12.52 21.68 25.65
C GLU A 442 11.42 20.74 26.17
N MET A 443 11.77 19.48 26.47
CA MET A 443 10.82 18.46 26.89
C MET A 443 10.67 18.39 28.41
N THR A 444 9.44 18.18 28.88
CA THR A 444 9.19 17.76 30.27
C THR A 444 9.27 16.25 30.39
N ILE A 445 10.39 15.74 30.91
CA ILE A 445 10.63 14.31 31.13
C ILE A 445 10.24 13.98 32.58
N ARG A 446 9.40 12.96 32.78
CA ARG A 446 8.82 12.59 34.09
C ARG A 446 9.10 11.15 34.46
#